data_AF-A0A7W8Z4E5-F1
#
_entry.id   AF-A0A7W8Z4E5-F1
#
_cell.length_a   1.000
_cell.length_b   1.000
_cell.length_c   1.000
_cell.angle_alpha   90.00
_cell.angle_beta   90.00
_cell.angle_gamma   90.00
#
_symmetry.space_group_name_H-M   'P 1'
#
loop_
_entity.id
_entity.type
_entity.pdbx_description
1 polymer ?
#
loop_
_entity_poly.entity_id
_entity_poly.type
_entity_poly.pdbx_seq_one_letter_code
_entity_poly.pdbx_strand_id
1 'polypeptide(L)'
;MQLDAEAVDALHDEGFEVAIETNGTRPAPDGIDWICVSPKAGTKLLLTSGHDLKLVYPQAGAEPELFEHLDFDRFLLQPMDSEDLVVNTKAAIEYCLEHPQWQLSVQSHKTLGIR
;
A
#
# COMPACT_ATOMS: atom_id res chain seq x y z
N MET A 1 8.04 -16.68 -1.26
CA MET A 1 7.07 -17.44 -0.44
C MET A 1 5.94 -16.47 -0.13
N GLN A 2 4.68 -16.84 -0.36
CA GLN A 2 3.52 -16.04 0.07
C GLN A 2 2.94 -16.71 1.31
N LEU A 3 2.31 -15.92 2.18
CA LEU A 3 1.52 -16.43 3.29
C LEU A 3 0.34 -17.25 2.72
N ASP A 4 0.01 -18.37 3.35
CA ASP A 4 -1.15 -19.20 3.04
C ASP A 4 -2.11 -19.26 4.23
N ALA A 5 -3.28 -19.88 4.03
CA ALA A 5 -4.31 -19.94 5.05
C ALA A 5 -3.85 -20.70 6.31
N GLU A 6 -3.08 -21.79 6.16
CA GLU A 6 -2.56 -22.54 7.31
C GLU A 6 -1.65 -21.69 8.20
N ALA A 7 -0.80 -20.83 7.59
CA ALA A 7 0.02 -19.91 8.35
C ALA A 7 -0.79 -18.78 9.00
N VAL A 8 -1.88 -18.32 8.38
CA VAL A 8 -2.80 -17.32 8.96
C VAL A 8 -3.49 -17.91 10.20
N ASP A 9 -4.07 -19.10 10.06
CA ASP A 9 -4.75 -19.78 11.17
C ASP A 9 -3.80 -20.02 12.34
N ALA A 10 -2.56 -20.45 12.07
CA ALA A 10 -1.56 -20.67 13.12
C ALA A 10 -1.18 -19.38 13.86
N LEU A 11 -1.16 -18.22 13.18
CA LEU A 11 -0.92 -16.93 13.83
C LEU A 11 -2.12 -16.50 14.68
N HIS A 12 -3.33 -16.74 14.18
CA HIS A 12 -4.57 -16.48 14.91
C HIS A 12 -4.72 -17.34 16.16
N ASP A 13 -4.32 -18.62 16.10
CA ASP A 13 -4.30 -19.54 17.24
C ASP A 13 -3.40 -19.04 18.38
N GLU A 14 -2.33 -18.31 18.03
CA GLU A 14 -1.42 -17.65 18.99
C GLU A 14 -1.90 -16.23 19.38
N GLY A 15 -3.06 -15.80 18.91
CA GLY A 15 -3.71 -14.53 19.27
C GLY A 15 -3.17 -13.30 18.53
N PHE A 16 -2.52 -13.48 17.37
CA PHE A 16 -2.07 -12.37 16.54
C PHE A 16 -3.15 -11.90 15.57
N GLU A 17 -3.09 -10.62 15.19
CA GLU A 17 -3.72 -10.12 13.97
C GLU A 17 -2.70 -10.21 12.82
N VAL A 18 -3.19 -10.50 11.61
CA VAL A 18 -2.39 -10.72 10.42
C VAL A 18 -2.67 -9.63 9.40
N ALA A 19 -1.65 -8.80 9.17
CA ALA A 19 -1.64 -7.81 8.10
C ALA A 19 -0.73 -8.25 6.94
N ILE A 20 -1.14 -7.99 5.70
CA ILE A 20 -0.31 -8.20 4.51
C ILE A 20 -0.03 -6.91 3.75
N GLU A 21 1.18 -6.86 3.18
CA GLU A 21 1.60 -5.85 2.21
C GLU A 21 1.81 -6.56 0.86
N THR A 22 1.01 -6.22 -0.14
CA THR A 22 1.00 -6.92 -1.43
C THR A 22 1.01 -5.96 -2.61
N ASN A 23 1.49 -6.40 -3.77
CA ASN A 23 1.35 -5.64 -5.01
C ASN A 23 -0.02 -5.82 -5.70
N GLY A 24 -0.90 -6.65 -5.12
CA GLY A 24 -2.27 -6.87 -5.59
C GLY A 24 -2.42 -7.75 -6.83
N THR A 25 -1.33 -8.32 -7.35
CA THR A 25 -1.34 -9.16 -8.58
C THR A 25 -1.84 -10.59 -8.36
N ARG A 26 -2.16 -10.94 -7.11
CA ARG A 26 -2.64 -12.26 -6.67
C ARG A 26 -3.75 -12.07 -5.62
N PRO A 27 -4.72 -12.99 -5.52
CA PRO A 27 -5.69 -12.97 -4.43
C PRO A 27 -4.99 -13.09 -3.07
N ALA A 28 -5.58 -12.49 -2.05
CA ALA A 28 -5.16 -12.67 -0.66
C ALA A 28 -5.67 -14.03 -0.14
N PRO A 29 -4.96 -14.67 0.80
CA PRO A 29 -5.52 -15.79 1.57
C PRO A 29 -6.78 -15.35 2.33
N ASP A 30 -7.65 -16.31 2.64
CA ASP A 30 -8.75 -16.09 3.57
C ASP A 30 -8.21 -15.81 4.98
N GLY A 31 -8.99 -15.10 5.80
CA GLY A 31 -8.65 -14.83 7.20
C GLY A 31 -7.69 -13.64 7.44
N ILE A 32 -7.23 -12.93 6.41
CA ILE A 32 -6.38 -11.75 6.61
C ILE A 32 -7.17 -10.60 7.25
N ASP A 33 -6.67 -10.10 8.39
CA ASP A 33 -7.31 -9.02 9.14
C ASP A 33 -7.10 -7.64 8.49
N TRP A 34 -5.94 -7.43 7.86
CA TRP A 34 -5.62 -6.16 7.20
C TRP A 34 -4.89 -6.34 5.87
N ILE A 35 -5.43 -5.75 4.81
CA ILE A 35 -4.86 -5.83 3.46
C ILE A 35 -4.41 -4.45 3.00
N CYS A 36 -3.10 -4.27 2.84
CA CYS A 36 -2.51 -3.12 2.19
C CYS A 36 -2.02 -3.51 0.79
N VAL A 37 -2.61 -2.89 -0.23
CA VAL A 37 -2.29 -3.10 -1.64
C VAL A 37 -1.47 -1.92 -2.16
N SER A 38 -0.31 -2.20 -2.73
CA SER A 38 0.57 -1.24 -3.39
C SER A 38 0.82 -1.65 -4.84
N PRO A 39 -0.12 -1.34 -5.76
CA PRO A 39 0.01 -1.65 -7.17
C PRO A 39 1.32 -1.14 -7.76
N LYS A 40 1.82 -1.84 -8.78
CA LYS A 40 3.01 -1.44 -9.54
C LYS A 40 2.63 -1.20 -10.99
N ALA A 41 3.16 -0.13 -11.57
CA ALA A 41 2.96 0.18 -12.98
C ALA A 41 3.23 -1.03 -13.89
N GLY A 42 2.39 -1.19 -14.93
CA GLY A 42 2.53 -2.27 -15.90
C GLY A 42 2.11 -3.66 -15.41
N THR A 43 1.47 -3.77 -14.23
CA THR A 43 0.95 -5.04 -13.72
C THR A 43 -0.58 -5.09 -13.74
N LYS A 44 -1.14 -6.29 -13.91
CA LYS A 44 -2.58 -6.51 -13.79
C LYS A 44 -2.95 -6.63 -12.31
N LEU A 45 -3.78 -5.71 -11.84
CA LEU A 45 -4.34 -5.74 -10.49
C LEU A 45 -5.49 -6.76 -10.41
N LEU A 46 -5.47 -7.63 -9.41
CA LEU A 46 -6.56 -8.57 -9.10
C LEU A 46 -7.29 -8.19 -7.80
N LEU A 47 -6.56 -7.72 -6.79
CA LEU A 47 -7.16 -7.20 -5.56
C LEU A 47 -7.62 -5.75 -5.77
N THR A 48 -8.94 -5.59 -5.86
CA THR A 48 -9.62 -4.31 -6.13
C THR A 48 -10.38 -3.78 -4.92
N SER A 49 -10.26 -4.47 -3.78
CA SER A 49 -10.77 -4.04 -2.49
C SER A 49 -9.81 -4.41 -1.36
N GLY A 50 -9.95 -3.73 -0.22
CA GLY A 50 -9.14 -3.96 0.98
C GLY A 50 -9.19 -2.78 1.94
N HIS A 51 -8.20 -2.70 2.83
CA HIS A 51 -8.18 -1.66 3.85
C HIS A 51 -7.36 -0.45 3.38
N ASP A 52 -6.15 -0.70 2.87
CA ASP A 52 -5.27 0.35 2.36
C ASP A 52 -4.95 0.15 0.89
N LEU A 53 -5.12 1.20 0.10
CA LEU A 53 -4.46 1.35 -1.19
C LEU A 53 -3.30 2.34 -1.03
N LYS A 54 -2.07 1.85 -1.10
CA LYS A 54 -0.84 2.64 -0.90
C LYS A 54 0.01 2.71 -2.15
N LEU A 55 -0.05 3.84 -2.86
CA LEU A 55 0.75 4.03 -4.07
C LEU A 55 2.15 4.55 -3.72
N VAL A 56 3.16 3.99 -4.38
CA VAL A 56 4.48 4.61 -4.40
C VAL A 56 4.42 5.75 -5.40
N TYR A 57 4.72 6.96 -4.95
CA TYR A 57 4.49 8.18 -5.71
C TYR A 57 5.75 9.05 -5.82
N PRO A 58 6.06 9.63 -6.99
CA PRO A 58 5.39 9.42 -8.27
C PRO A 58 5.79 8.09 -8.94
N GLN A 59 4.89 7.48 -9.71
CA GLN A 59 5.21 6.32 -10.56
C GLN A 59 4.46 6.42 -11.88
N ALA A 60 5.19 6.51 -13.00
CA ALA A 60 4.59 6.54 -14.33
C ALA A 60 3.88 5.21 -14.65
N GLY A 61 2.63 5.28 -15.09
CA GLY A 61 1.76 4.13 -15.33
C GLY A 61 1.11 3.54 -14.06
N ALA A 62 1.20 4.24 -12.93
CA ALA A 62 0.48 3.97 -11.70
C ALA A 62 0.01 5.28 -11.05
N GLU A 63 -0.47 6.21 -11.88
CA GLU A 63 -1.03 7.49 -11.47
C GLU A 63 -2.26 7.28 -10.55
N PRO A 64 -2.47 8.12 -9.52
CA PRO A 64 -3.49 7.85 -8.51
C PRO A 64 -4.92 7.75 -9.06
N GLU A 65 -5.25 8.54 -10.08
CA GLU A 65 -6.57 8.59 -10.73
C GLU A 65 -6.98 7.24 -11.35
N LEU A 66 -6.01 6.37 -11.65
CA LEU A 66 -6.27 5.02 -12.15
C LEU A 66 -6.92 4.11 -11.11
N PHE A 67 -6.89 4.48 -9.82
CA PHE A 67 -7.29 3.61 -8.72
C PHE A 67 -8.36 4.21 -7.80
N GLU A 68 -8.72 5.49 -7.94
CA GLU A 68 -9.66 6.19 -7.05
C GLU A 68 -11.06 5.55 -6.97
N HIS A 69 -11.42 4.75 -7.96
CA HIS A 69 -12.70 4.06 -8.08
C HIS A 69 -12.74 2.69 -7.37
N LEU A 70 -11.61 2.22 -6.83
CA LEU A 70 -11.50 0.93 -6.15
C LEU A 70 -12.07 0.98 -4.73
N ASP A 71 -12.35 -0.18 -4.15
CA ASP A 71 -13.07 -0.30 -2.88
C ASP A 71 -12.12 -0.44 -1.69
N PHE A 72 -11.49 0.67 -1.30
CA PHE A 72 -10.55 0.72 -0.17
C PHE A 72 -10.97 1.76 0.88
N ASP A 73 -10.72 1.45 2.16
CA ASP A 73 -11.03 2.37 3.25
C ASP A 73 -10.11 3.61 3.24
N ARG A 74 -8.84 3.43 2.88
CA ARG A 74 -7.83 4.50 2.87
C ARG A 74 -7.02 4.51 1.57
N PHE A 75 -6.88 5.71 1.01
CA PHE A 75 -6.04 5.99 -0.15
C PHE A 75 -4.80 6.73 0.32
N LEU A 76 -3.63 6.15 0.09
CA LEU A 76 -2.36 6.59 0.65
C LEU A 76 -1.33 6.84 -0.45
N LEU A 77 -0.64 7.98 -0.39
CA LEU A 77 0.56 8.23 -1.19
C LEU A 77 1.81 8.11 -0.33
N GLN A 78 2.70 7.20 -0.74
CA GLN A 78 4.01 7.02 -0.14
C GLN A 78 5.09 7.59 -1.06
N PRO A 79 5.88 8.59 -0.63
CA PRO A 79 6.98 9.10 -1.43
C PRO A 79 7.93 7.98 -1.87
N MET A 80 8.27 7.94 -3.14
CA MET A 80 9.24 7.01 -3.67
C MET A 80 10.61 7.27 -3.04
N ASP A 81 11.12 6.25 -2.35
CA ASP A 81 12.46 6.28 -1.80
C ASP A 81 13.49 6.07 -2.92
N SER A 82 14.12 7.18 -3.32
CA SER A 82 15.10 7.27 -4.39
C SER A 82 16.03 8.46 -4.10
N GLU A 83 16.94 8.73 -5.02
CA GLU A 83 17.82 9.91 -5.00
C GLU A 83 17.02 11.22 -4.87
N ASP A 84 15.79 11.22 -5.39
CA ASP A 84 14.87 12.35 -5.43
C ASP A 84 13.86 12.38 -4.27
N LEU A 85 14.12 11.68 -3.15
CA LEU A 85 13.18 11.54 -2.03
C LEU A 85 12.57 12.88 -1.56
N VAL A 86 13.37 13.95 -1.48
CA VAL A 86 12.89 15.28 -1.07
C VAL A 86 11.88 15.85 -2.07
N VAL A 87 12.13 15.66 -3.36
CA VAL A 87 11.24 16.10 -4.45
C VAL A 87 9.96 15.26 -4.43
N ASN A 88 10.08 13.93 -4.32
CA ASN A 88 8.94 13.00 -4.27
C ASN A 88 8.06 13.26 -3.05
N THR A 89 8.65 13.60 -1.90
CA THR A 89 7.91 13.92 -0.67
C THR A 89 7.09 15.19 -0.85
N LYS A 90 7.66 16.24 -1.45
CA LYS A 90 6.92 17.47 -1.75
C LYS A 90 5.77 17.21 -2.72
N ALA A 91 6.04 16.47 -3.80
CA ALA A 91 5.02 16.13 -4.79
C ALA A 91 3.87 15.32 -4.17
N ALA A 92 4.16 14.37 -3.28
CA ALA A 92 3.13 13.59 -2.58
C ALA A 92 2.30 14.47 -1.63
N ILE A 93 2.94 15.40 -0.91
CA ILE A 93 2.25 16.36 -0.03
C ILE A 93 1.32 17.26 -0.86
N GLU A 94 1.84 17.85 -1.93
CA GLU A 94 1.07 18.72 -2.83
C GLU A 94 -0.15 17.99 -3.39
N TYR A 95 0.03 16.76 -3.89
CA TYR A 95 -1.07 15.95 -4.39
C TYR A 95 -2.14 15.68 -3.32
N CYS A 96 -1.76 15.24 -2.11
CA CYS A 96 -2.73 15.00 -1.03
C CYS A 96 -3.48 16.28 -0.60
N LEU A 97 -2.83 17.45 -0.67
CA LEU A 97 -3.49 18.72 -0.37
C LEU A 97 -4.52 19.12 -1.44
N GLU A 98 -4.24 18.82 -2.71
CA GLU A 98 -5.15 19.07 -3.83
C GLU A 98 -6.27 18.01 -3.94
N HIS A 99 -6.00 16.77 -3.51
CA HIS A 99 -6.89 15.62 -3.61
C HIS A 99 -7.14 14.99 -2.22
N PRO A 100 -8.08 15.52 -1.41
CA PRO A 100 -8.24 15.14 0.01
C PRO A 100 -8.73 13.71 0.26
N GLN A 101 -9.08 12.94 -0.78
CA GLN A 101 -9.24 11.49 -0.67
C GLN A 101 -7.92 10.81 -0.27
N TRP A 102 -6.79 11.38 -0.70
CA TRP A 102 -5.45 10.84 -0.49
C TRP A 102 -4.80 11.38 0.79
N GLN A 103 -4.12 10.50 1.51
CA GLN A 103 -3.36 10.83 2.71
C GLN A 103 -1.88 10.49 2.53
N LEU A 104 -1.00 11.27 3.17
CA LEU A 104 0.42 11.00 3.13
C LEU A 104 0.79 9.79 4.02
N SER A 105 1.53 8.83 3.46
CA SER A 105 2.15 7.72 4.19
C SER A 105 3.67 7.84 4.13
N VAL A 106 4.34 7.95 5.27
CA VAL A 106 5.81 8.11 5.32
C VAL A 106 6.50 6.85 5.83
N GLN A 107 7.68 6.56 5.30
CA GLN A 107 8.52 5.46 5.77
C GLN A 107 9.30 5.84 7.03
N SER A 108 8.57 6.05 8.12
CA SER A 108 9.11 6.57 9.40
C SER A 108 10.32 5.79 9.93
N HIS A 109 10.35 4.47 9.76
CA HIS A 109 11.48 3.62 10.14
C HIS A 109 12.81 4.10 9.54
N LYS A 110 12.82 4.60 8.30
CA LYS A 110 14.03 5.13 7.64
C LYS A 110 14.50 6.41 8.29
N THR A 111 13.58 7.34 8.57
CA THR A 111 13.89 8.61 9.25
C THR A 111 14.36 8.37 10.69
N LEU A 112 13.84 7.35 11.35
CA LEU A 112 14.21 6.97 12.71
C LEU A 112 15.48 6.09 12.79
N GLY A 113 16.00 5.61 11.66
CA GLY A 113 17.18 4.73 11.62
C GLY A 113 16.92 3.28 12.05
N ILE A 114 15.67 2.82 12.00
CA ILE A 114 15.26 1.44 12.28
C ILE A 114 15.30 0.65 10.96
N ARG A 115 16.00 -0.49 10.95
CA ARG A 115 16.17 -1.37 9.79
C ARG A 115 15.71 -2.79 10.10
#